data_AF-A0ABD2MJ60-F1
#
_entry.id   AF-A0ABD2MJ60-F1
#
_cell.length_a   1.000
_cell.length_b   1.000
_cell.length_c   1.000
_cell.angle_alpha   90.00
_cell.angle_beta   90.00
_cell.angle_gamma   90.00
#
_symmetry.space_group_name_H-M   'P 1'
#
loop_
_entity.id
_entity.type
_entity.pdbx_description
1 polymer ?
#
loop_
_entity_poly.entity_id
_entity_poly.type
_entity_poly.pdbx_seq_one_letter_code
_entity_poly.pdbx_strand_id
1 'polypeptide(L)'
;MNTKAESVFNVRLPKIDLPTFNGDYDSWLPFRDSFKTMIHENKTLLDVQKFHYIRSSLKGQASSIINALEISEDNYKIALDLLNERYDNRRVIIQTHVKSLMELPNLLKEHASKLRKMLDNINMHIRALKSLGEPVETWDTLLIIRSHKSWIVTLIKSSKDQ
;
A
#
# COMPACT_ATOMS: atom_id res chain seq x y z
N MET A 1 45.50 -28.47 -22.03
CA MET A 1 45.04 -27.58 -20.94
C MET A 1 44.64 -26.25 -21.55
N ASN A 2 43.34 -25.96 -21.69
CA ASN A 2 42.88 -24.62 -22.06
C ASN A 2 41.43 -24.46 -21.58
N THR A 3 41.24 -23.89 -20.39
CA THR A 3 39.92 -23.60 -19.85
C THR A 3 39.69 -22.10 -20.04
N LYS A 4 38.82 -21.77 -21.00
CA LYS A 4 38.34 -20.41 -21.27
C LYS A 4 37.73 -19.84 -19.99
N ALA A 5 38.23 -18.68 -19.57
CA ALA A 5 37.58 -17.87 -18.55
C ALA A 5 36.24 -17.37 -19.13
N GLU A 6 35.13 -17.88 -18.60
CA GLU A 6 33.82 -17.28 -18.80
C GLU A 6 33.77 -15.97 -18.02
N SER A 7 33.81 -14.85 -18.74
CA SER A 7 33.53 -13.54 -18.18
C SER A 7 32.06 -13.48 -17.81
N VAL A 8 31.74 -13.74 -16.54
CA VAL A 8 30.42 -13.46 -15.97
C VAL A 8 30.19 -11.96 -16.14
N PHE A 9 29.27 -11.59 -17.03
CA PHE A 9 28.81 -10.22 -17.16
C PHE A 9 28.20 -9.82 -15.82
N ASN A 10 28.97 -9.08 -15.03
CA ASN A 10 28.57 -8.57 -13.73
C ASN A 10 27.64 -7.37 -13.98
N VAL A 11 26.39 -7.67 -14.36
CA VAL A 11 25.34 -6.66 -14.52
C VAL A 11 25.12 -6.03 -13.15
N ARG A 12 25.60 -4.80 -12.96
CA ARG A 12 25.32 -4.00 -11.77
C ARG A 12 23.86 -3.57 -11.84
N LEU A 13 22.99 -4.38 -11.25
CA LEU A 13 21.60 -4.03 -11.05
C LEU A 13 21.51 -2.78 -10.16
N PRO A 14 20.54 -1.87 -10.42
CA PRO A 14 20.28 -0.76 -9.52
C PRO A 14 19.99 -1.28 -8.11
N LYS A 15 20.45 -0.55 -7.10
CA LYS A 15 20.17 -0.88 -5.70
C LYS A 15 18.66 -0.81 -5.48
N ILE A 16 18.11 -1.84 -4.86
CA ILE A 16 16.70 -1.87 -4.46
C ILE A 16 16.58 -1.02 -3.20
N ASP A 17 15.81 0.06 -3.28
CA ASP A 17 15.50 0.88 -2.11
C ASP A 17 14.51 0.16 -1.20
N LEU A 18 14.66 0.38 0.11
CA LEU A 18 13.75 -0.17 1.10
C LEU A 18 12.35 0.43 0.94
N PRO A 19 11.29 -0.38 1.06
CA PRO A 19 9.93 0.15 1.03
C PRO A 19 9.73 1.06 2.24
N THR A 20 8.90 2.09 2.07
CA THR A 20 8.55 3.02 3.15
C THR A 20 7.07 2.89 3.50
N PHE A 21 6.74 3.12 4.78
CA PHE A 21 5.37 3.02 5.26
C PHE A 21 5.07 4.12 6.28
N ASN A 22 4.00 4.87 6.02
CA ASN A 22 3.60 6.05 6.79
C ASN A 22 2.44 5.78 7.77
N GLY A 23 1.76 4.64 7.66
CA GLY A 23 0.56 4.29 8.43
C GLY A 23 -0.72 4.15 7.60
N ASP A 24 -0.67 4.32 6.27
CA ASP A 24 -1.86 4.21 5.44
C ASP A 24 -2.24 2.74 5.18
N TYR A 25 -3.43 2.34 5.64
CA TYR A 25 -3.93 0.95 5.49
C TYR A 25 -3.94 0.44 4.04
N ASP A 26 -4.15 1.32 3.06
CA ASP A 26 -4.11 0.98 1.63
C ASP A 26 -2.73 0.50 1.16
N SER A 27 -1.67 0.93 1.86
CA SER A 27 -0.27 0.62 1.54
C SER A 27 0.34 -0.47 2.43
N TRP A 28 -0.41 -0.94 3.44
CA TRP A 28 0.11 -1.90 4.42
C TRP A 28 0.50 -3.23 3.79
N LEU A 29 -0.38 -3.85 2.98
CA LEU A 29 -0.11 -5.17 2.38
C LEU A 29 1.12 -5.15 1.46
N PRO A 30 1.24 -4.20 0.50
CA PRO A 30 2.45 -4.10 -0.33
C PRO A 30 3.72 -3.89 0.50
N PHE A 31 3.66 -3.04 1.53
CA PHE A 31 4.80 -2.79 2.41
C PHE A 31 5.20 -4.05 3.19
N ARG A 32 4.24 -4.67 3.86
CA ARG A 32 4.45 -5.86 4.70
C ARG A 32 5.06 -6.99 3.87
N ASP A 33 4.50 -7.28 2.70
CA ASP A 33 4.97 -8.38 1.86
C ASP A 33 6.37 -8.11 1.29
N SER A 34 6.65 -6.87 0.89
CA SER A 34 7.98 -6.44 0.41
C SER A 34 9.03 -6.46 1.52
N PHE A 35 8.70 -5.91 2.69
CA PHE A 35 9.59 -5.92 3.85
C PHE A 35 9.87 -7.34 4.33
N LYS A 36 8.84 -8.20 4.33
CA LYS A 36 8.96 -9.60 4.72
C LYS A 36 9.97 -10.35 3.83
N THR A 37 9.80 -10.25 2.51
CA THR A 37 10.67 -10.94 1.54
C THR A 37 12.08 -10.37 1.50
N MET A 38 12.25 -9.05 1.65
CA MET A 38 13.55 -8.40 1.52
C MET A 38 14.40 -8.47 2.81
N ILE A 39 13.76 -8.36 3.98
CA ILE A 39 14.45 -8.17 5.26
C ILE A 39 14.11 -9.26 6.29
N HIS A 40 12.82 -9.55 6.52
CA HIS A 40 12.43 -10.47 7.59
C HIS A 40 12.89 -11.91 7.33
N GLU A 41 12.68 -12.40 6.11
CA GLU A 41 13.05 -13.77 5.67
C GLU A 41 14.55 -13.90 5.36
N ASN A 42 15.30 -12.79 5.36
CA ASN A 42 16.72 -12.80 5.10
C ASN A 42 17.50 -13.34 6.31
N LYS A 43 18.08 -14.53 6.14
CA LYS A 43 18.85 -15.23 7.19
C LYS A 43 20.26 -14.67 7.42
N THR A 44 20.76 -13.80 6.55
CA THR A 44 22.09 -13.19 6.73
C THR A 44 22.07 -12.00 7.68
N LEU A 45 20.89 -11.44 7.95
CA LEU A 45 20.71 -10.30 8.83
C LEU A 45 20.35 -10.75 10.25
N LEU A 46 21.01 -10.15 11.24
CA LEU A 46 20.64 -10.28 12.64
C LEU A 46 19.35 -9.52 12.93
N ASP A 47 18.62 -9.92 13.97
CA ASP A 47 17.33 -9.30 14.30
C ASP A 47 17.49 -7.82 14.70
N VAL A 48 18.58 -7.43 15.37
CA VAL A 48 18.92 -6.01 15.59
C VAL A 48 19.09 -5.24 14.28
N GLN A 49 19.72 -5.83 13.27
CA GLN A 49 19.90 -5.17 11.97
C GLN A 49 18.56 -5.02 11.26
N LYS A 50 17.70 -6.04 11.31
CA LYS A 50 16.32 -5.98 10.79
C LYS A 50 15.52 -4.89 11.49
N PHE A 51 15.74 -4.67 12.79
CA PHE A 51 15.10 -3.59 13.53
C PHE A 51 15.58 -2.21 13.07
N HIS A 52 16.88 -2.03 12.85
CA HIS A 52 17.37 -0.79 12.23
C HIS A 52 16.69 -0.51 10.88
N TYR A 53 16.52 -1.54 10.05
CA TYR A 53 15.85 -1.41 8.76
C TYR A 53 14.38 -1.04 8.91
N ILE A 54 13.59 -1.77 9.72
CA ILE A 54 12.17 -1.44 9.87
C ILE A 54 11.99 -0.03 10.42
N ARG A 55 12.78 0.38 11.42
CA ARG A 55 12.72 1.73 11.98
C ARG A 55 13.02 2.81 10.94
N SER A 56 13.95 2.55 10.03
CA SER A 56 14.29 3.48 8.94
C SER A 56 13.22 3.56 7.84
N SER A 57 12.54 2.45 7.57
CA SER A 57 11.44 2.30 6.60
C SER A 57 10.14 2.95 7.07
N LEU A 58 9.90 3.00 8.38
CA LEU A 58 8.71 3.63 8.92
C LEU A 58 8.80 5.16 8.94
N LYS A 59 7.68 5.81 8.63
CA LYS A 59 7.46 7.26 8.64
C LYS A 59 6.15 7.57 9.36
N GLY A 60 5.94 8.84 9.68
CA GLY A 60 4.65 9.33 10.20
C GLY A 60 4.13 8.54 11.41
N GLN A 61 2.86 8.16 11.34
CA GLN A 61 2.16 7.47 12.45
C GLN A 61 2.71 6.06 12.70
N ALA A 62 3.14 5.36 11.66
CA ALA A 62 3.71 4.03 11.81
C ALA A 62 5.03 4.05 12.59
N SER A 63 5.87 5.08 12.38
CA SER A 63 7.13 5.23 13.11
C SER A 63 6.91 5.42 14.61
N SER A 64 5.89 6.20 14.99
CA SER A 64 5.56 6.48 16.39
C SER A 64 5.26 5.23 17.23
N ILE A 65 4.76 4.16 16.63
CA ILE A 65 4.39 2.91 17.34
C ILE A 65 5.62 2.25 17.97
N ILE A 66 6.74 2.26 17.25
CA ILE A 66 7.95 1.53 17.66
C ILE A 66 9.06 2.47 18.14
N ASN A 67 8.84 3.79 18.11
CA ASN A 67 9.87 4.76 18.47
C ASN A 67 10.23 4.75 19.96
N ALA A 68 9.32 4.28 20.82
CA ALA A 68 9.56 4.11 22.25
C ALA A 68 10.43 2.87 22.57
N LEU A 69 10.61 1.96 21.62
CA LEU A 69 11.40 0.75 21.82
C LEU A 69 12.88 1.03 21.56
N GLU A 70 13.73 0.56 22.47
CA GLU A 70 15.17 0.54 22.26
C GLU A 70 15.53 -0.49 21.18
N ILE A 71 16.54 -0.19 20.37
CA ILE A 71 16.97 -1.10 19.31
C ILE A 71 17.70 -2.31 19.92
N SER A 72 17.00 -3.43 20.04
CA SER A 72 17.51 -4.72 20.54
C SER A 72 16.90 -5.89 19.79
N GLU A 73 17.48 -7.10 19.91
CA GLU A 73 16.95 -8.30 19.23
C GLU A 73 15.58 -8.68 19.76
N ASP A 74 15.40 -8.57 21.08
CA ASP A 74 14.13 -8.87 21.75
C ASP A 74 13.01 -7.92 21.30
N ASN A 75 13.34 -6.63 21.17
CA ASN A 75 12.37 -5.61 20.78
C ASN A 75 12.02 -5.65 19.29
N TYR A 76 12.81 -6.31 18.44
CA TYR A 76 12.47 -6.46 17.01
C TYR A 76 11.14 -7.22 16.83
N LYS A 77 10.97 -8.32 17.55
CA LYS A 77 9.75 -9.13 17.49
C LYS A 77 8.56 -8.34 18.03
N ILE A 78 8.74 -7.67 19.16
CA ILE A 78 7.73 -6.78 19.76
C ILE A 78 7.33 -5.68 18.77
N ALA A 79 8.30 -5.05 18.10
CA ALA A 79 8.04 -4.03 17.10
C ALA A 79 7.19 -4.54 15.93
N LEU A 80 7.49 -5.74 15.41
CA LEU A 80 6.69 -6.38 14.38
C LEU A 80 5.27 -6.70 14.85
N ASP A 81 5.14 -7.25 16.05
CA ASP A 81 3.84 -7.61 16.62
C ASP A 81 2.96 -6.39 16.81
N LEU A 82 3.51 -5.28 17.32
CA LEU A 82 2.77 -4.01 17.45
C LEU A 82 2.31 -3.45 16.10
N LEU A 83 3.14 -3.55 15.06
CA LEU A 83 2.75 -3.13 13.71
C LEU A 83 1.65 -4.01 13.14
N ASN A 84 1.76 -5.32 13.32
CA ASN A 84 0.74 -6.27 12.87
C ASN A 84 -0.58 -6.06 13.61
N GLU A 85 -0.54 -5.89 14.95
CA GLU A 85 -1.72 -5.60 15.76
C GLU A 85 -2.44 -4.33 15.28
N ARG A 86 -1.68 -3.28 14.95
CA ARG A 86 -2.24 -2.00 14.52
C ARG A 86 -2.77 -2.03 13.08
N TYR A 87 -2.01 -2.61 12.15
CA TYR A 87 -2.24 -2.45 10.71
C TYR A 87 -2.68 -3.72 9.99
N ASP A 88 -2.39 -4.91 10.51
CA ASP A 88 -2.76 -6.19 9.89
C ASP A 88 -4.22 -6.59 10.17
N ASN A 89 -5.11 -5.61 10.17
CA ASN A 89 -6.54 -5.83 10.32
C ASN A 89 -7.21 -5.89 8.95
N ARG A 90 -7.42 -7.12 8.46
CA ARG A 90 -8.05 -7.38 7.15
C ARG A 90 -9.37 -6.63 6.97
N ARG A 91 -10.22 -6.55 7.99
CA ARG A 91 -11.52 -5.86 7.90
C ARG A 91 -11.33 -4.36 7.67
N VAL A 92 -10.40 -3.73 8.38
CA VAL A 92 -10.11 -2.30 8.23
C VAL A 92 -9.48 -2.01 6.86
N ILE A 93 -8.58 -2.87 6.38
CA ILE A 93 -7.98 -2.73 5.05
C ILE A 93 -9.05 -2.81 3.96
N ILE A 94 -9.94 -3.81 4.02
CA ILE A 94 -11.08 -3.94 3.08
C ILE A 94 -11.95 -2.68 3.15
N GLN A 95 -12.32 -2.24 4.35
CA GLN A 95 -13.14 -1.04 4.53
C GLN A 95 -12.47 0.21 3.97
N THR A 96 -11.15 0.34 4.09
CA THR A 96 -10.41 1.49 3.56
C THR A 96 -10.46 1.50 2.04
N HIS A 97 -10.17 0.38 1.38
CA HIS A 97 -10.30 0.27 -0.07
C HIS A 97 -11.73 0.50 -0.58
N VAL A 98 -12.74 -0.07 0.09
CA VAL A 98 -14.15 0.14 -0.25
C VAL A 98 -14.53 1.61 -0.05
N LYS A 99 -14.12 2.24 1.05
CA LYS A 99 -14.38 3.65 1.32
C LYS A 99 -13.73 4.53 0.25
N SER A 100 -12.49 4.27 -0.13
CA SER A 100 -11.81 4.98 -1.22
C SER A 100 -12.54 4.85 -2.55
N LEU A 101 -13.10 3.67 -2.87
CA LEU A 101 -13.99 3.48 -4.02
C LEU A 101 -15.35 4.18 -3.88
N MET A 102 -15.85 4.34 -2.66
CA MET A 102 -17.13 4.97 -2.32
C MET A 102 -17.06 6.50 -2.13
N GLU A 103 -15.86 7.06 -2.04
CA GLU A 103 -15.61 8.50 -1.82
C GLU A 103 -14.77 9.16 -2.95
N LEU A 104 -14.60 8.48 -4.09
CA LEU A 104 -13.98 9.04 -5.29
C LEU A 104 -14.50 10.46 -5.62
N PRO A 105 -13.60 11.40 -5.98
CA PRO A 105 -13.96 12.79 -6.22
C PRO A 105 -14.81 12.96 -7.49
N ASN A 106 -15.75 13.90 -7.44
CA ASN A 106 -16.54 14.28 -8.60
C ASN A 106 -15.69 15.08 -9.58
N LEU A 107 -15.56 14.56 -10.80
CA LEU A 107 -14.91 15.29 -11.87
C LEU A 107 -15.90 16.32 -12.45
N LEU A 108 -15.78 17.57 -11.99
CA LEU A 108 -16.60 18.70 -12.45
C LEU A 108 -16.26 19.17 -13.87
N LYS A 109 -15.06 18.83 -14.37
CA LYS A 109 -14.57 19.20 -15.70
C LYS A 109 -13.87 18.02 -16.35
N GLU A 110 -14.22 17.75 -17.60
CA GLU A 110 -13.61 16.71 -18.42
C GLU A 110 -12.15 17.06 -18.72
N HIS A 111 -11.24 16.47 -17.96
CA HIS A 111 -9.83 16.42 -18.30
C HIS A 111 -9.46 14.95 -18.48
N ALA A 112 -9.16 14.53 -19.70
CA ALA A 112 -8.80 13.16 -20.03
C ALA A 112 -7.70 12.58 -19.12
N SER A 113 -6.73 13.42 -18.72
CA SER A 113 -5.66 13.04 -17.79
C SER A 113 -6.15 12.75 -16.36
N LYS A 114 -7.15 13.50 -15.86
CA LYS A 114 -7.75 13.27 -14.53
C LYS A 114 -8.62 12.01 -14.54
N LEU A 115 -9.37 11.78 -15.62
CA LEU A 115 -10.15 10.56 -15.81
C LEU A 115 -9.28 9.31 -15.81
N ARG A 116 -8.15 9.34 -16.53
CA ARG A 116 -7.20 8.21 -16.54
C ARG A 116 -6.63 7.92 -15.15
N LYS A 117 -6.16 8.95 -14.44
CA LYS A 117 -5.66 8.80 -13.07
C LYS A 117 -6.73 8.22 -12.12
N MET A 118 -7.98 8.66 -12.26
CA MET A 118 -9.09 8.13 -11.48
C MET A 118 -9.35 6.66 -11.79
N LEU A 119 -9.37 6.28 -13.07
CA LEU A 119 -9.52 4.90 -13.49
C LEU A 119 -8.39 4.01 -12.97
N ASP A 120 -7.14 4.49 -13.04
CA ASP A 120 -5.98 3.79 -12.49
C ASP A 120 -6.12 3.57 -10.98
N ASN A 121 -6.61 4.58 -10.25
CA ASN A 121 -6.87 4.47 -8.81
C ASN A 121 -8.01 3.49 -8.48
N ILE A 122 -9.10 3.50 -9.22
CA ILE A 122 -10.20 2.53 -9.08
C ILE A 122 -9.66 1.11 -9.29
N ASN A 123 -8.92 0.90 -10.39
CA ASN A 123 -8.34 -0.40 -10.70
C ASN A 123 -7.31 -0.87 -9.66
N MET A 124 -6.59 0.05 -9.01
CA MET A 124 -5.71 -0.28 -7.90
C MET A 124 -6.52 -0.86 -6.72
N HIS A 125 -7.57 -0.17 -6.27
CA HIS A 125 -8.41 -0.64 -5.17
C HIS A 125 -9.15 -1.94 -5.49
N ILE A 126 -9.69 -2.09 -6.72
CA ILE A 126 -10.33 -3.34 -7.17
C ILE A 126 -9.34 -4.51 -7.12
N ARG A 127 -8.11 -4.33 -7.62
CA ARG A 127 -7.07 -5.36 -7.58
C ARG A 127 -6.69 -5.75 -6.16
N ALA A 128 -6.57 -4.77 -5.25
CA ALA A 128 -6.28 -5.02 -3.85
C ALA A 128 -7.43 -5.77 -3.14
N LEU A 129 -8.68 -5.40 -3.42
CA LEU A 129 -9.85 -6.10 -2.88
C LEU A 129 -9.96 -7.53 -3.44
N LYS A 130 -9.64 -7.74 -4.72
CA LYS A 130 -9.56 -9.07 -5.34
C LYS A 130 -8.49 -9.95 -4.68
N SER A 131 -7.30 -9.42 -4.40
CA SER A 131 -6.26 -10.19 -3.68
C SER A 131 -6.64 -10.48 -2.23
N LEU A 132 -7.48 -9.63 -1.64
CA LEU A 132 -8.15 -9.84 -0.35
C LEU A 132 -9.37 -10.76 -0.43
N GLY A 133 -9.65 -11.38 -1.58
CA GLY A 133 -10.72 -12.39 -1.74
C GLY A 133 -12.15 -11.82 -1.81
N GLU A 134 -12.30 -10.51 -1.99
CA GLU A 134 -13.62 -9.89 -2.16
C GLU A 134 -14.18 -10.15 -3.58
N PRO A 135 -15.50 -10.36 -3.73
CA PRO A 135 -16.13 -10.70 -5.00
C PRO A 135 -16.36 -9.44 -5.87
N VAL A 136 -15.27 -8.79 -6.28
CA VAL A 136 -15.31 -7.50 -6.99
C VAL A 136 -15.78 -7.60 -8.45
N GLU A 137 -15.83 -8.78 -9.04
CA GLU A 137 -16.16 -8.98 -10.46
C GLU A 137 -17.59 -8.57 -10.83
N THR A 138 -18.48 -8.43 -9.83
CA THR A 138 -19.87 -8.01 -10.05
C THR A 138 -20.11 -6.55 -9.64
N TRP A 139 -19.07 -5.80 -9.29
CA TRP A 139 -19.22 -4.46 -8.72
C TRP A 139 -19.32 -3.35 -9.77
N ASP A 140 -19.16 -3.66 -11.06
CA ASP A 140 -19.25 -2.69 -12.16
C ASP A 140 -20.54 -1.86 -12.09
N THR A 141 -21.69 -2.52 -11.89
CA THR A 141 -22.99 -1.84 -11.77
C THR A 141 -23.04 -0.90 -10.56
N LEU A 142 -22.45 -1.30 -9.43
CA LEU A 142 -22.40 -0.47 -8.22
C LEU A 142 -21.55 0.78 -8.45
N LEU A 143 -20.40 0.63 -9.10
CA LEU A 143 -19.49 1.74 -9.42
C LEU A 143 -20.11 2.71 -10.44
N ILE A 144 -20.83 2.19 -11.43
CA ILE A 144 -21.59 2.99 -12.40
C ILE A 144 -22.72 3.77 -11.69
N ILE A 145 -23.57 3.10 -10.91
CA ILE A 145 -24.66 3.74 -10.15
C ILE A 145 -24.11 4.84 -9.25
N ARG A 146 -22.98 4.58 -8.58
CA ARG A 146 -22.36 5.57 -7.71
C ARG A 146 -21.86 6.79 -8.47
N SER A 147 -21.21 6.58 -9.61
CA SER A 147 -20.73 7.66 -10.49
C SER A 147 -21.87 8.56 -10.95
N HIS A 148 -23.04 7.98 -11.28
CA HIS A 148 -24.23 8.75 -11.66
C HIS A 148 -24.89 9.49 -10.48
N LYS A 149 -25.06 8.84 -9.32
CA LYS A 149 -25.66 9.49 -8.13
C LYS A 149 -24.86 10.71 -7.69
N SER A 150 -23.53 10.64 -7.80
CA SER A 150 -22.66 11.74 -7.40
C SER A 150 -22.84 12.99 -8.26
N TRP A 151 -23.06 12.82 -9.57
CA TRP A 151 -23.34 13.93 -10.50
C TRP A 151 -24.68 14.61 -10.20
N ILE A 152 -25.72 13.82 -9.91
CA ILE A 152 -27.06 14.34 -9.55
C ILE A 152 -27.00 15.18 -8.27
N VAL A 153 -26.28 14.72 -7.23
CA VAL A 153 -26.13 15.48 -5.98
C VAL A 153 -25.38 16.79 -6.21
N THR A 154 -24.36 16.80 -7.07
CA THR A 154 -23.65 18.04 -7.45
C THR A 154 -24.56 19.01 -8.21
N LEU A 155 -25.38 18.52 -9.14
CA LEU A 155 -26.35 19.35 -9.87
C LEU A 155 -27.39 20.00 -8.94
N ILE A 156 -27.92 19.22 -7.98
CA ILE A 156 -28.90 19.74 -7.01
C ILE A 156 -28.29 20.81 -6.11
N LYS A 157 -27.02 20.65 -5.69
CA LYS A 157 -26.31 21.68 -4.90
C LYS A 157 -26.07 22.94 -5.71
N SER A 158 -25.58 22.81 -6.95
CA SER A 158 -25.35 23.94 -7.86
C SER A 158 -26.62 24.72 -8.20
N SER A 159 -27.80 24.09 -8.12
CA SER A 159 -29.11 24.72 -8.34
C SER A 159 -29.68 25.43 -7.11
N LYS A 160 -29.15 25.20 -5.91
CA LYS A 160 -29.62 25.83 -4.66
C LYS A 160 -28.77 27.01 -4.19
N ASP A 161 -27.55 27.12 -4.69
CA ASP A 161 -26.61 28.21 -4.39
C ASP A 161 -26.75 29.40 -5.39
N GLN A 162 -27.85 29.44 -6.14
CA GLN A 162 -28.18 30.44 -7.15
C GLN A 162 -29.57 31.03 -6.86
#